data_AF-A0A436R1J7-F1
#
_entry.id   AF-A0A436R1J7-F1
#
_cell.length_a   1.000
_cell.length_b   1.000
_cell.length_c   1.000
_cell.angle_alpha   90.00
_cell.angle_beta   90.00
_cell.angle_gamma   90.00
#
_symmetry.space_group_name_H-M   'P 1'
#
loop_
_entity.id
_entity.type
_entity.pdbx_description
1 polymer ?
#
loop_
_entity_poly.entity_id
_entity_poly.type
_entity_poly.pdbx_seq_one_letter_code
_entity_poly.pdbx_strand_id
1 'polypeptide(L)'
;MTALLSIRDLRVAYRRDGIEVPALKGVSLDVEARERLAIIGESGSGKSTLALAIAGLLARGASVGGRMDWFLPASVGAKAPLSGLPAISPSRGEIGSSVAGSHLATLKIGEGGDHDLISPVEGEMSGRTERGAKDRQPSALATSHPRLGRDIGFVFQDPSSSLDPVMPIGKQIAEVARTHLHLTWREAIAKAKTLLERVRLPNPDATLHAYPHQLSGGQKQRVAIAAAIAAGPKLLIADEATSALDTIVQAEIVAL
;
A
#
# COMPACT_ATOMS: atom_id res chain seq x y z
N MET A 1 16.92 -14.01 -0.92
CA MET A 1 15.72 -13.16 -0.75
C MET A 1 15.71 -12.71 0.70
N THR A 2 15.53 -11.42 0.94
CA THR A 2 15.68 -10.82 2.27
C THR A 2 14.28 -10.58 2.82
N ALA A 3 13.91 -11.31 3.88
CA ALA A 3 12.68 -11.04 4.62
C ALA A 3 12.71 -9.59 5.14
N LEU A 4 11.57 -8.93 5.17
CA LEU A 4 11.40 -7.55 5.65
C LEU A 4 10.63 -7.52 6.97
N LEU A 5 9.61 -8.39 7.06
CA LEU A 5 8.77 -8.60 8.24
C LEU A 5 8.50 -10.10 8.40
N SER A 6 8.61 -10.60 9.64
CA SER A 6 8.19 -11.94 10.02
C SER A 6 7.23 -11.85 11.20
N ILE A 7 6.04 -12.44 11.04
CA ILE A 7 4.99 -12.49 12.06
C ILE A 7 4.80 -13.93 12.48
N ARG A 8 4.79 -14.19 13.79
CA ARG A 8 4.59 -15.51 14.38
C ARG A 8 3.54 -15.46 15.49
N ASP A 9 2.48 -16.24 15.32
CA ASP A 9 1.36 -16.41 16.26
C ASP A 9 0.78 -15.08 16.76
N LEU A 10 0.61 -14.11 15.86
CA LEU A 10 0.05 -12.80 16.20
C LEU A 10 -1.41 -12.91 16.63
N ARG A 11 -1.66 -12.49 17.86
CA ARG A 11 -3.00 -12.45 18.46
C ARG A 11 -3.32 -11.03 18.85
N VAL A 12 -4.53 -10.60 18.54
CA VAL A 12 -5.03 -9.29 18.95
C VAL A 12 -6.44 -9.46 19.48
N ALA A 13 -6.71 -8.93 20.66
CA ALA A 13 -8.04 -8.85 21.23
C ALA A 13 -8.32 -7.42 21.71
N TYR A 14 -9.59 -7.01 21.67
CA TYR A 14 -10.03 -5.71 22.17
C TYR A 14 -10.91 -5.90 23.39
N ARG A 15 -10.73 -5.04 24.40
CA ARG A 15 -11.61 -5.04 25.56
C ARG A 15 -12.83 -4.14 25.32
N ARG A 16 -14.02 -4.71 25.36
CA ARG A 16 -15.30 -3.98 25.27
C ARG A 16 -16.20 -4.41 26.43
N ASP A 17 -16.63 -3.45 27.25
CA ASP A 17 -17.50 -3.70 28.41
C ASP A 17 -17.00 -4.79 29.38
N GLY A 18 -15.66 -4.88 29.52
CA GLY A 18 -15.01 -5.88 30.36
C GLY A 18 -14.81 -7.26 29.70
N ILE A 19 -15.37 -7.47 28.51
CA ILE A 19 -15.22 -8.70 27.72
C ILE A 19 -14.08 -8.51 26.71
N GLU A 20 -13.15 -9.46 26.65
CA GLU A 20 -12.16 -9.52 25.58
C GLU A 20 -12.76 -10.17 24.34
N VAL A 21 -12.76 -9.43 23.24
CA VAL A 21 -13.23 -9.91 21.93
C VAL A 21 -12.00 -10.13 21.04
N PRO A 22 -11.70 -11.39 20.65
CA PRO A 22 -10.55 -11.68 19.80
C PRO A 22 -10.80 -11.17 18.37
N ALA A 23 -9.88 -10.34 17.87
CA ALA A 23 -9.89 -9.84 16.50
C ALA A 23 -8.91 -10.60 15.58
N LEU A 24 -7.80 -11.11 16.12
CA LEU A 24 -6.87 -12.00 15.42
C LEU A 24 -6.55 -13.22 16.28
N LYS A 25 -6.60 -14.41 15.68
CA LYS A 25 -6.48 -15.71 16.37
C LYS A 25 -5.20 -16.47 15.94
N GLY A 26 -4.03 -15.84 16.05
CA GLY A 26 -2.75 -16.52 15.80
C GLY A 26 -2.30 -16.48 14.34
N VAL A 27 -2.15 -15.28 13.79
CA VAL A 27 -1.70 -15.08 12.40
C VAL A 27 -0.19 -15.23 12.31
N SER A 28 0.29 -16.02 11.34
CA SER A 28 1.72 -16.13 11.01
C SER A 28 1.91 -15.91 9.51
N LEU A 29 2.82 -15.01 9.15
CA LEU A 29 3.16 -14.70 7.76
C LEU A 29 4.56 -14.10 7.69
N ASP A 30 5.16 -14.18 6.52
CA ASP A 30 6.41 -13.49 6.18
C ASP A 30 6.13 -12.55 5.01
N VAL A 31 6.81 -11.40 5.00
CA VAL A 31 6.80 -10.45 3.88
C VAL A 31 8.23 -10.23 3.43
N GLU A 32 8.52 -10.56 2.18
CA GLU A 32 9.82 -10.33 1.55
C GLU A 32 9.93 -8.92 0.95
N ALA A 33 11.17 -8.45 0.81
CA ALA A 33 11.42 -7.19 0.10
C ALA A 33 10.92 -7.27 -1.35
N ARG A 34 10.18 -6.24 -1.79
CA ARG A 34 9.55 -6.14 -3.13
C ARG A 34 8.44 -7.16 -3.39
N GLU A 35 8.01 -7.91 -2.38
CA GLU A 35 6.83 -8.76 -2.47
C GLU A 35 5.55 -7.91 -2.44
N ARG A 36 4.51 -8.39 -3.12
CA ARG A 36 3.15 -7.86 -3.00
C ARG A 36 2.28 -8.95 -2.38
N LEU A 37 1.97 -8.79 -1.10
CA LEU A 37 1.09 -9.69 -0.38
C LEU A 37 -0.31 -9.09 -0.30
N ALA A 38 -1.31 -9.82 -0.79
CA ALA A 38 -2.71 -9.46 -0.64
C ALA A 38 -3.34 -10.26 0.50
N ILE A 39 -4.01 -9.57 1.42
CA ILE A 39 -4.80 -10.20 2.48
C ILE A 39 -6.28 -10.06 2.12
N ILE A 40 -6.95 -11.20 1.93
CA ILE A 40 -8.34 -11.27 1.49
C ILE A 40 -9.16 -11.98 2.56
N GLY A 41 -10.39 -11.51 2.80
CA GLY A 41 -11.30 -12.04 3.79
C GLY A 41 -12.56 -11.19 3.91
N GLU A 42 -13.60 -11.74 4.52
CA GLU A 42 -14.90 -11.06 4.72
C GLU A 42 -14.79 -9.80 5.58
N SER A 43 -15.82 -8.96 5.56
CA SER A 43 -15.90 -7.80 6.47
C SER A 43 -15.86 -8.29 7.92
N GLY A 44 -15.05 -7.64 8.76
CA GLY A 44 -14.89 -8.02 10.18
C GLY A 44 -13.93 -9.18 10.47
N SER A 45 -13.32 -9.81 9.44
CA SER A 45 -12.34 -10.90 9.61
C SER A 45 -10.99 -10.50 10.24
N GLY A 46 -10.79 -9.21 10.55
CA GLY A 46 -9.57 -8.71 11.20
C GLY A 46 -8.48 -8.19 10.26
N LYS A 47 -8.73 -8.06 8.94
CA LYS A 47 -7.77 -7.51 7.97
C LYS A 47 -7.20 -6.14 8.40
N SER A 48 -8.07 -5.18 8.70
CA SER A 48 -7.66 -3.85 9.18
C SER A 48 -6.95 -3.92 10.53
N THR A 49 -7.36 -4.83 11.42
CA THR A 49 -6.64 -5.09 12.68
C THR A 49 -5.22 -5.57 12.44
N LEU A 50 -5.01 -6.46 11.47
CA LEU A 50 -3.68 -6.94 11.08
C LEU A 50 -2.83 -5.80 10.49
N ALA A 51 -3.40 -5.01 9.59
CA ALA A 51 -2.72 -3.83 9.02
C ALA A 51 -2.30 -2.83 10.11
N LEU A 52 -3.20 -2.50 11.04
CA LEU A 52 -2.93 -1.61 12.17
C LEU A 52 -1.92 -2.20 13.16
N ALA A 53 -1.95 -3.52 13.41
CA ALA A 53 -0.98 -4.20 14.25
C ALA A 53 0.44 -4.08 13.67
N ILE A 54 0.58 -4.33 12.37
CA ILE A 54 1.86 -4.20 11.66
C ILE A 54 2.36 -2.74 11.69
N ALA A 55 1.45 -1.77 11.54
CA ALA A 55 1.79 -0.35 11.56
C ALA A 55 2.06 0.22 12.97
N GLY A 56 1.80 -0.55 14.04
CA GLY A 56 1.88 -0.06 15.42
C GLY A 56 0.78 0.96 15.78
N LEU A 57 -0.37 0.87 15.12
CA LEU A 57 -1.50 1.81 15.21
C LEU A 57 -2.73 1.24 15.94
N LEU A 58 -2.58 0.13 16.68
CA LEU A 58 -3.68 -0.45 17.43
C LEU A 58 -4.22 0.51 18.50
N ALA A 59 -5.54 0.46 18.71
CA ALA A 59 -6.20 1.27 19.73
C ALA A 59 -5.68 0.93 21.14
N ARG A 60 -5.70 1.90 22.06
CA ARG A 60 -5.14 1.74 23.43
C ARG A 60 -5.74 0.59 24.25
N GLY A 61 -6.92 0.10 23.88
CA GLY A 61 -7.59 -1.03 24.54
C GLY A 61 -7.30 -2.40 23.92
N ALA A 62 -6.35 -2.49 22.98
CA ALA A 62 -5.95 -3.73 22.35
C ALA A 62 -4.90 -4.47 23.19
N SER A 63 -5.11 -5.76 23.43
CA SER A 63 -4.08 -6.68 23.89
C SER A 63 -3.44 -7.35 22.67
N VAL A 64 -2.10 -7.41 22.66
CA VAL A 64 -1.31 -7.98 21.57
C VAL A 64 -0.45 -9.12 22.11
N GLY A 65 -0.51 -10.28 21.47
CA GLY A 65 0.33 -11.43 21.74
C GLY A 65 1.05 -11.91 20.47
N GLY A 66 2.02 -12.81 20.63
CA GLY A 66 2.85 -13.31 19.53
C GLY A 66 4.13 -12.48 19.33
N ARG A 67 4.74 -12.61 18.16
CA ARG A 67 6.03 -11.98 17.83
C ARG A 67 6.01 -11.36 16.44
N MET A 68 6.59 -10.17 16.32
CA MET A 68 6.87 -9.51 15.04
C MET A 68 8.35 -9.13 14.99
N ASP A 69 9.08 -9.73 14.06
CA ASP A 69 10.49 -9.43 13.79
C ASP A 69 10.63 -8.59 12.52
N TRP A 70 11.43 -7.53 12.63
CA TRP A 70 11.65 -6.57 11.54
C TRP A 70 13.09 -6.67 11.04
N PHE A 71 13.24 -6.77 9.72
CA PHE A 71 14.52 -7.01 9.04
C PHE A 71 14.83 -5.88 8.06
N LEU A 72 14.67 -4.64 8.52
CA LEU A 72 14.86 -3.48 7.67
C LEU A 72 16.36 -3.25 7.42
N PRO A 73 16.83 -3.18 6.15
CA PRO A 73 18.18 -2.75 5.88
C PRO A 73 18.41 -1.35 6.46
N ALA A 74 19.61 -1.02 6.96
CA ALA A 74 19.90 0.33 7.43
C ALA A 74 19.50 1.33 6.33
N SER A 75 18.77 2.40 6.69
CA SER A 75 18.39 3.44 5.73
C SER A 75 19.68 4.14 5.28
N VAL A 76 20.31 3.68 4.20
CA VAL A 76 21.31 4.46 3.47
C VAL A 76 20.56 5.68 2.97
N GLY A 77 20.96 6.88 3.40
CA GLY A 77 20.31 8.13 3.02
C GLY A 77 20.02 8.12 1.53
N ALA A 78 18.73 8.06 1.19
CA ALA A 78 18.25 7.94 -0.17
C ALA A 78 18.68 9.20 -0.94
N LYS A 79 19.88 9.16 -1.54
CA LYS A 79 20.14 9.93 -2.74
C LYS A 79 19.13 9.41 -3.74
N ALA A 80 18.14 10.24 -4.04
CA ALA A 80 17.20 9.99 -5.12
C ALA A 80 17.99 9.46 -6.33
N PRO A 81 17.52 8.42 -7.04
CA PRO A 81 18.12 8.06 -8.30
C PRO A 81 18.12 9.32 -9.17
N LEU A 82 19.32 9.75 -9.58
CA LEU A 82 19.50 10.79 -10.59
C LEU A 82 18.62 10.41 -11.77
N SER A 83 17.78 11.35 -12.21
CA SER A 83 16.91 11.25 -13.37
C SER A 83 17.67 10.68 -14.57
N GLY A 84 17.50 9.39 -14.82
CA GLY A 84 17.92 8.71 -16.04
C GLY A 84 16.67 8.33 -16.81
N LEU A 85 15.95 9.32 -17.35
CA LEU A 85 15.00 9.03 -18.42
C LEU A 85 15.83 8.55 -19.63
N PRO A 86 15.53 7.39 -20.24
CA PRO A 86 16.08 7.09 -21.55
C PRO A 86 15.53 8.12 -22.54
N ALA A 87 16.43 8.83 -23.21
CA ALA A 87 16.09 9.76 -24.27
C ALA A 87 15.44 8.99 -25.44
N ILE A 88 14.12 9.11 -25.58
CA ILE A 88 13.43 8.69 -26.80
C ILE A 88 13.31 9.94 -27.67
N SER A 89 14.27 10.12 -28.57
CA SER A 89 14.18 11.09 -29.68
C SER A 89 13.16 10.56 -30.71
N PRO A 90 12.24 11.39 -31.25
CA PRO A 90 11.36 10.96 -32.33
C PRO A 90 12.13 11.01 -33.66
N SER A 91 12.51 9.86 -34.20
CA SER A 91 12.92 9.76 -35.60
C SER A 91 11.68 9.74 -36.50
N ARG A 92 11.58 10.79 -37.33
CA ARG A 92 10.70 10.90 -38.49
C ARG A 92 10.82 9.68 -39.42
N GLY A 93 9.66 9.18 -39.86
CA GLY A 93 9.41 8.64 -41.20
C GLY A 93 9.86 7.21 -41.45
N GLU A 94 8.90 6.32 -41.70
CA GLU A 94 8.76 5.68 -43.01
C GLU A 94 7.41 4.94 -43.11
N ILE A 95 6.87 4.96 -44.32
CA ILE A 95 5.55 4.49 -44.73
C ILE A 95 5.74 3.09 -45.30
N GLY A 96 4.90 2.13 -44.92
CA GLY A 96 4.93 0.78 -45.48
C GLY A 96 3.61 0.05 -45.32
N SER A 97 2.89 -0.08 -46.43
CA SER A 97 1.63 -0.79 -46.63
C SER A 97 1.78 -2.32 -46.69
N SER A 98 0.84 -3.08 -46.10
CA SER A 98 0.38 -4.44 -46.51
C SER A 98 -0.63 -4.94 -45.45
N VAL A 99 -1.95 -4.89 -45.68
CA VAL A 99 -2.86 -5.85 -46.35
C VAL A 99 -3.01 -7.24 -45.68
N ALA A 100 -4.29 -7.51 -45.33
CA ALA A 100 -5.02 -8.78 -45.19
C ALA A 100 -4.82 -9.67 -43.94
N GLY A 101 -5.95 -10.11 -43.37
CA GLY A 101 -6.00 -11.24 -42.44
C GLY A 101 -7.16 -11.20 -41.44
N SER A 102 -8.37 -11.51 -41.91
CA SER A 102 -9.56 -11.83 -41.12
C SER A 102 -9.33 -12.91 -40.04
N HIS A 103 -9.99 -12.80 -38.87
CA HIS A 103 -10.77 -13.91 -38.28
C HIS A 103 -11.65 -13.43 -37.11
N LEU A 104 -12.97 -13.47 -37.35
CA LEU A 104 -14.04 -13.53 -36.36
C LEU A 104 -14.17 -14.98 -35.87
N ALA A 105 -14.32 -15.19 -34.56
CA ALA A 105 -14.84 -16.43 -33.99
C ALA A 105 -15.77 -16.14 -32.80
N THR A 106 -17.06 -16.31 -33.09
CA THR A 106 -18.22 -16.43 -32.18
C THR A 106 -18.12 -17.67 -31.28
N LEU A 107 -18.70 -17.63 -30.07
CA LEU A 107 -19.32 -18.76 -29.34
C LEU A 107 -20.13 -18.18 -28.14
N LYS A 108 -21.46 -18.08 -28.25
CA LYS A 108 -22.54 -19.03 -27.87
C LYS A 108 -23.00 -18.92 -26.41
N ILE A 109 -24.26 -18.47 -26.29
CA ILE A 109 -25.13 -18.47 -25.12
C ILE A 109 -25.84 -19.83 -25.05
N GLY A 110 -26.04 -20.37 -23.84
CA GLY A 110 -26.91 -21.52 -23.56
C GLY A 110 -27.54 -21.38 -22.17
N GLU A 111 -28.86 -21.44 -22.13
CA GLU A 111 -29.73 -21.50 -20.94
C GLU A 111 -29.97 -22.97 -20.51
N GLY A 112 -30.35 -23.18 -19.24
CA GLY A 112 -31.01 -24.41 -18.77
C GLY A 112 -30.70 -24.73 -17.31
N GLY A 113 -31.72 -24.73 -16.44
CA GLY A 113 -31.62 -24.72 -14.98
C GLY A 113 -31.36 -26.07 -14.29
N ASP A 114 -31.11 -26.02 -12.98
CA ASP A 114 -31.78 -26.88 -12.00
C ASP A 114 -31.67 -26.28 -10.59
N HIS A 115 -32.69 -26.53 -9.76
CA HIS A 115 -32.78 -26.10 -8.37
C HIS A 115 -31.86 -26.95 -7.48
N ASP A 116 -31.01 -26.32 -6.66
CA ASP A 116 -30.60 -26.93 -5.40
C ASP A 116 -30.29 -25.87 -4.32
N LEU A 117 -30.83 -26.13 -3.14
CA LEU A 117 -30.83 -25.29 -1.95
C LEU A 117 -29.44 -25.30 -1.28
N ILE A 118 -28.75 -24.16 -1.27
CA ILE A 118 -27.49 -24.00 -0.53
C ILE A 118 -27.78 -23.40 0.85
N SER A 119 -27.56 -24.20 1.89
CA SER A 119 -27.45 -23.73 3.28
C SER A 119 -26.10 -23.02 3.50
N PRO A 120 -26.01 -22.00 4.37
CA PRO A 120 -24.78 -21.25 4.55
C PRO A 120 -23.75 -22.05 5.36
N VAL A 121 -22.60 -22.34 4.75
CA VAL A 121 -21.41 -22.89 5.43
C VAL A 121 -20.52 -21.71 5.86
N GLU A 122 -20.17 -21.69 7.14
CA GLU A 122 -19.23 -20.74 7.75
C GLU A 122 -17.88 -20.75 7.02
N GLY A 123 -17.46 -19.60 6.50
CA GLY A 123 -16.22 -19.44 5.74
C GLY A 123 -15.00 -19.34 6.64
N GLU A 124 -14.24 -20.42 6.77
CA GLU A 124 -12.86 -20.40 7.26
C GLU A 124 -11.92 -19.73 6.23
N MET A 125 -11.14 -18.73 6.69
CA MET A 125 -10.10 -18.08 5.88
C MET A 125 -8.92 -19.02 5.64
N SER A 126 -8.95 -19.76 4.52
CA SER A 126 -7.80 -20.51 4.01
C SER A 126 -7.15 -19.75 2.86
N GLY A 127 -5.99 -19.12 3.12
CA GLY A 127 -5.15 -18.53 2.08
C GLY A 127 -4.35 -19.62 1.36
N ARG A 128 -4.59 -19.82 0.07
CA ARG A 128 -3.70 -20.61 -0.79
C ARG A 128 -2.47 -19.79 -1.15
N THR A 129 -1.30 -20.24 -0.71
CA THR A 129 0.01 -19.80 -1.22
C THR A 129 0.37 -20.62 -2.46
N GLU A 130 0.57 -19.98 -3.61
CA GLU A 130 1.28 -20.66 -4.70
C GLU A 130 2.76 -20.73 -4.33
N ARG A 131 3.29 -21.96 -4.27
CA ARG A 131 4.70 -22.37 -4.07
C ARG A 131 5.09 -22.62 -2.59
N GLY A 132 5.39 -23.89 -2.29
CA GLY A 132 5.66 -24.39 -0.95
C GLY A 132 6.87 -23.75 -0.26
N ALA A 133 6.64 -23.22 0.94
CA ALA A 133 7.66 -22.64 1.79
C ALA A 133 8.16 -23.69 2.81
N LYS A 134 9.45 -24.03 2.71
CA LYS A 134 10.18 -24.73 3.77
C LYS A 134 10.51 -23.71 4.87
N ASP A 135 10.26 -24.09 6.13
CA ASP A 135 10.71 -23.36 7.32
C ASP A 135 12.18 -22.98 7.21
N ARG A 136 12.50 -21.68 7.31
CA ARG A 136 13.87 -21.16 7.32
C ARG A 136 14.02 -20.16 8.44
N GLN A 137 15.01 -20.39 9.29
CA GLN A 137 15.34 -19.49 10.40
C GLN A 137 16.03 -18.22 9.88
N PRO A 138 15.61 -17.01 10.28
CA PRO A 138 16.29 -15.76 9.92
C PRO A 138 17.57 -15.57 10.74
N SER A 139 18.69 -15.32 10.05
CA SER A 139 19.97 -14.95 10.65
C SER A 139 19.95 -13.53 11.23
N ALA A 140 20.60 -13.37 12.38
CA ALA A 140 20.70 -12.18 13.23
C ALA A 140 20.76 -10.82 12.49
N LEU A 141 19.69 -10.04 12.63
CA LEU A 141 19.61 -8.60 12.29
C LEU A 141 19.03 -7.88 13.52
N ALA A 142 19.60 -6.72 13.85
CA ALA A 142 19.20 -5.94 15.02
C ALA A 142 17.70 -5.60 14.99
N THR A 143 16.99 -5.93 16.07
CA THR A 143 15.55 -5.70 16.23
C THR A 143 15.27 -4.22 16.50
N SER A 144 15.39 -3.37 15.48
CA SER A 144 14.91 -1.99 15.55
C SER A 144 13.43 -1.94 15.16
N HIS A 145 12.57 -1.46 16.05
CA HIS A 145 11.19 -1.20 15.67
C HIS A 145 11.12 -0.16 14.55
N PRO A 146 10.36 -0.44 13.47
CA PRO A 146 10.24 0.45 12.34
C PRO A 146 9.55 1.75 12.76
N ARG A 147 9.94 2.86 12.12
CA ARG A 147 9.26 4.14 12.34
C ARG A 147 8.14 4.30 11.33
N LEU A 148 6.91 4.47 11.79
CA LEU A 148 5.78 4.85 10.93
C LEU A 148 6.08 6.20 10.25
N GLY A 149 5.66 6.34 8.99
CA GLY A 149 5.90 7.51 8.16
C GLY A 149 7.31 7.56 7.55
N ARG A 150 8.29 6.80 8.08
CA ARG A 150 9.65 6.67 7.52
C ARG A 150 9.90 5.31 6.89
N ASP A 151 9.79 4.25 7.68
CA ASP A 151 10.08 2.88 7.27
C ASP A 151 8.81 2.14 6.82
N ILE A 152 7.66 2.50 7.40
CA ILE A 152 6.34 2.02 7.02
C ILE A 152 5.50 3.19 6.51
N GLY A 153 5.01 3.09 5.27
CA GLY A 153 3.96 3.95 4.74
C GLY A 153 2.60 3.30 4.93
N PHE A 154 1.57 4.09 5.20
CA PHE A 154 0.22 3.59 5.43
C PHE A 154 -0.79 4.39 4.63
N VAL A 155 -1.62 3.70 3.86
CA VAL A 155 -2.78 4.27 3.14
C VAL A 155 -4.04 3.71 3.79
N PHE A 156 -4.84 4.60 4.37
CA PHE A 156 -6.09 4.24 5.04
C PHE A 156 -7.23 3.98 4.03
N GLN A 157 -8.22 3.21 4.48
CA GLN A 157 -9.43 2.87 3.73
C GLN A 157 -10.16 4.10 3.18
N ASP A 158 -10.32 5.17 3.98
CA ASP A 158 -10.83 6.46 3.52
C ASP A 158 -9.71 7.51 3.49
N PRO A 159 -9.18 7.86 2.31
CA PRO A 159 -8.17 8.90 2.16
C PRO A 159 -8.60 10.25 2.75
N SER A 160 -9.89 10.59 2.71
CA SER A 160 -10.39 11.86 3.21
C SER A 160 -10.21 12.00 4.72
N SER A 161 -10.33 10.89 5.45
CA SER A 161 -10.12 10.86 6.90
C SER A 161 -8.65 11.07 7.32
N SER A 162 -7.71 10.81 6.41
CA SER A 162 -6.27 10.91 6.67
C SER A 162 -5.66 12.28 6.36
N LEU A 163 -6.39 13.14 5.62
CA LEU A 163 -5.93 14.48 5.25
C LEU A 163 -6.44 15.52 6.24
N ASP A 164 -5.56 16.44 6.65
CA ASP A 164 -5.94 17.58 7.48
C ASP A 164 -6.77 18.58 6.66
N PRO A 165 -8.05 18.83 7.00
CA PRO A 165 -8.95 19.67 6.21
C PRO A 165 -8.54 21.15 6.21
N VAL A 166 -7.76 21.59 7.20
CA VAL A 166 -7.33 22.99 7.37
C VAL A 166 -5.89 23.22 6.96
N MET A 167 -5.24 22.23 6.32
CA MET A 167 -3.86 22.35 5.84
C MET A 167 -3.77 22.19 4.32
N PRO A 168 -2.96 23.01 3.62
CA PRO A 168 -2.66 22.81 2.21
C PRO A 168 -1.98 21.46 1.94
N ILE A 169 -2.32 20.84 0.82
CA ILE A 169 -1.87 19.50 0.41
C ILE A 169 -0.35 19.41 0.32
N GLY A 170 0.29 20.42 -0.28
CA GLY A 170 1.75 20.45 -0.39
C GLY A 170 2.45 20.45 0.97
N LYS A 171 1.88 21.14 1.96
CA LYS A 171 2.41 21.20 3.33
C LYS A 171 2.28 19.85 4.03
N GLN A 172 1.14 19.16 3.89
CA GLN A 172 0.92 17.84 4.48
C GLN A 172 1.94 16.80 3.98
N ILE A 173 2.16 16.73 2.67
CA ILE A 173 3.15 15.81 2.08
C ILE A 173 4.57 16.22 2.50
N ALA A 174 4.88 17.51 2.46
CA ALA A 174 6.20 18.03 2.84
C ALA A 174 6.52 17.79 4.32
N GLU A 175 5.54 17.81 5.21
CA GLU A 175 5.72 17.56 6.64
C GLU A 175 6.28 16.16 6.90
N VAL A 176 5.75 15.13 6.23
CA VAL A 176 6.26 13.76 6.32
C VAL A 176 7.72 13.69 5.87
N ALA A 177 8.01 14.24 4.69
CA ALA A 177 9.36 14.25 4.13
C ALA A 177 10.36 15.00 5.04
N ARG A 178 9.98 16.17 5.55
CA ARG A 178 10.81 16.99 6.44
C ARG A 178 11.08 16.27 7.76
N THR A 179 10.05 15.69 8.37
CA THR A 179 10.14 15.00 9.67
C THR A 179 11.08 13.81 9.63
N HIS A 180 11.08 13.07 8.53
CA HIS A 180 11.81 11.81 8.44
C HIS A 180 13.13 11.86 7.66
N LEU A 181 13.31 12.85 6.78
CA LEU A 181 14.49 12.98 5.91
C LEU A 181 15.37 14.20 6.22
N HIS A 182 15.07 14.97 7.27
CA HIS A 182 15.84 16.15 7.70
C HIS A 182 15.97 17.24 6.61
N LEU A 183 14.97 17.36 5.75
CA LEU A 183 14.94 18.35 4.66
C LEU A 183 14.55 19.75 5.18
N THR A 184 15.06 20.79 4.53
CA THR A 184 14.50 22.14 4.67
C THR A 184 13.06 22.18 4.14
N TRP A 185 12.26 23.16 4.58
CA TRP A 185 10.90 23.32 4.05
C TRP A 185 10.87 23.47 2.53
N ARG A 186 11.84 24.19 1.95
CA ARG A 186 11.94 24.38 0.50
C ARG A 186 12.18 23.05 -0.22
N GLU A 187 13.11 22.23 0.27
CA GLU A 187 13.39 20.91 -0.29
C GLU A 187 12.20 19.94 -0.11
N ALA A 188 11.54 19.99 1.04
CA ALA A 188 10.38 19.16 1.32
C ALA A 188 9.18 19.51 0.41
N ILE A 189 8.93 20.80 0.15
CA ILE A 189 7.90 21.24 -0.80
C ILE A 189 8.27 20.86 -2.24
N ALA A 190 9.54 21.00 -2.63
CA ALA A 190 9.99 20.53 -3.95
C ALA A 190 9.78 19.02 -4.11
N LYS A 191 10.09 18.23 -3.07
CA LYS A 191 9.81 16.79 -3.07
C LYS A 191 8.31 16.48 -3.11
N ALA A 192 7.48 17.22 -2.37
CA ALA A 192 6.03 17.10 -2.44
C ALA A 192 5.51 17.34 -3.85
N LYS A 193 6.03 18.36 -4.56
CA LYS A 193 5.71 18.62 -5.96
C LYS A 193 6.05 17.41 -6.85
N THR A 194 7.26 16.89 -6.75
CA THR A 194 7.69 15.70 -7.50
C THR A 194 6.79 14.49 -7.21
N LEU A 195 6.35 14.31 -5.97
CA LEU A 195 5.44 13.23 -5.62
C LEU A 195 4.06 13.43 -6.26
N LEU A 196 3.51 14.64 -6.22
CA LEU A 196 2.24 14.98 -6.89
C LEU A 196 2.31 14.77 -8.41
N GLU A 197 3.45 15.05 -9.04
CA GLU A 197 3.72 14.72 -10.45
C GLU A 197 3.71 13.20 -10.68
N ARG A 198 4.39 12.44 -9.82
CA ARG A 198 4.50 10.98 -9.92
C ARG A 198 3.14 10.28 -9.78
N VAL A 199 2.29 10.75 -8.86
CA VAL A 199 0.91 10.27 -8.72
C VAL A 199 -0.05 10.89 -9.76
N ARG A 200 0.46 11.66 -10.74
CA ARG A 200 -0.28 12.26 -11.86
C ARG A 200 -1.44 13.17 -11.44
N LEU A 201 -1.25 14.00 -10.41
CA LEU A 201 -2.22 15.06 -10.09
C LEU A 201 -2.19 16.12 -11.20
N PRO A 202 -3.37 16.60 -11.65
CA PRO A 202 -3.42 17.69 -12.61
C PRO A 202 -2.90 18.97 -11.95
N ASN A 203 -2.06 19.72 -12.67
CA ASN A 203 -1.46 20.96 -12.19
C ASN A 203 -0.88 20.86 -10.75
N PRO A 204 0.26 20.15 -10.59
CA PRO A 204 0.90 19.96 -9.28
C PRO A 204 1.19 21.26 -8.54
N ASP A 205 1.59 22.32 -9.26
CA ASP A 205 1.84 23.65 -8.69
C ASP A 205 0.60 24.23 -8.01
N ALA A 206 -0.57 24.18 -8.67
CA ALA A 206 -1.82 24.59 -8.05
C ALA A 206 -2.22 23.65 -6.90
N THR A 207 -2.01 22.34 -7.07
CA THR A 207 -2.37 21.33 -6.06
C THR A 207 -1.59 21.50 -4.76
N LEU A 208 -0.33 21.94 -4.79
CA LEU A 208 0.45 22.23 -3.57
C LEU A 208 -0.25 23.22 -2.63
N HIS A 209 -1.00 24.16 -3.20
CA HIS A 209 -1.70 25.21 -2.47
C HIS A 209 -3.18 24.90 -2.23
N ALA A 210 -3.69 23.82 -2.82
CA ALA A 210 -5.07 23.39 -2.63
C ALA A 210 -5.28 22.80 -1.23
N TYR A 211 -6.53 22.84 -0.78
CA TYR A 211 -7.02 22.16 0.42
C TYR A 211 -7.79 20.89 0.05
N PRO A 212 -7.94 19.92 0.97
CA PRO A 212 -8.61 18.66 0.65
C PRO A 212 -10.02 18.82 0.06
N HIS A 213 -10.82 19.78 0.54
CA HIS A 213 -12.18 20.01 0.04
C HIS A 213 -12.24 20.47 -1.43
N GLN A 214 -11.13 20.91 -2.00
CA GLN A 214 -11.02 21.35 -3.40
C GLN A 214 -10.64 20.21 -4.36
N LEU A 215 -10.41 19.00 -3.83
CA LEU A 215 -9.99 17.83 -4.59
C LEU A 215 -11.12 16.82 -4.73
N SER A 216 -11.18 16.13 -5.88
CA SER A 216 -12.04 14.97 -6.07
C SER A 216 -11.60 13.80 -5.18
N GLY A 217 -12.48 12.81 -4.97
CA GLY A 217 -12.15 11.62 -4.17
C GLY A 217 -10.88 10.90 -4.68
N GLY A 218 -10.77 10.68 -5.99
CA GLY A 218 -9.59 10.05 -6.60
C GLY A 218 -8.32 10.91 -6.52
N GLN A 219 -8.44 12.24 -6.47
CA GLN A 219 -7.30 13.13 -6.23
C GLN A 219 -6.84 13.05 -4.76
N LYS A 220 -7.77 13.06 -3.80
CA LYS A 220 -7.47 12.88 -2.37
C LYS A 220 -6.75 11.56 -2.10
N GLN A 221 -7.16 10.49 -2.76
CA GLN A 221 -6.50 9.21 -2.64
C GLN A 221 -5.06 9.24 -3.14
N ARG A 222 -4.84 9.81 -4.33
CA ARG A 222 -3.49 9.95 -4.88
C ARG A 222 -2.59 10.81 -3.99
N VAL A 223 -3.15 11.85 -3.36
CA VAL A 223 -2.46 12.63 -2.33
C VAL A 223 -2.13 11.77 -1.11
N ALA A 224 -3.05 10.96 -0.61
CA ALA A 224 -2.80 10.08 0.53
C ALA A 224 -1.67 9.07 0.22
N ILE A 225 -1.63 8.54 -1.00
CA ILE A 225 -0.54 7.68 -1.46
C ILE A 225 0.77 8.47 -1.52
N ALA A 226 0.76 9.69 -2.09
CA ALA A 226 1.94 10.56 -2.14
C ALA A 226 2.50 10.88 -0.74
N ALA A 227 1.64 11.12 0.24
CA ALA A 227 2.01 11.33 1.63
C ALA A 227 2.60 10.04 2.24
N ALA A 228 1.97 8.88 2.03
CA ALA A 228 2.43 7.59 2.55
C ALA A 228 3.81 7.20 2.03
N ILE A 229 4.16 7.58 0.79
CA ILE A 229 5.46 7.28 0.18
C ILE A 229 6.48 8.41 0.34
N ALA A 230 6.13 9.51 1.01
CA ALA A 230 6.93 10.74 1.01
C ALA A 230 8.33 10.56 1.60
N ALA A 231 8.49 9.68 2.60
CA ALA A 231 9.79 9.38 3.18
C ALA A 231 10.54 8.22 2.48
N GLY A 232 9.94 7.59 1.46
CA GLY A 232 10.47 6.38 0.84
C GLY A 232 10.45 5.17 1.78
N PRO A 233 9.26 4.74 2.25
CA PRO A 233 9.13 3.59 3.14
C PRO A 233 9.56 2.29 2.46
N LYS A 234 9.98 1.32 3.28
CA LYS A 234 10.38 -0.02 2.82
C LYS A 234 9.19 -0.97 2.79
N LEU A 235 8.18 -0.72 3.61
CA LEU A 235 6.90 -1.42 3.61
C LEU A 235 5.79 -0.40 3.37
N LEU A 236 4.95 -0.63 2.36
CA LEU A 236 3.73 0.14 2.14
C LEU A 236 2.54 -0.76 2.47
N ILE A 237 1.71 -0.33 3.41
CA ILE A 237 0.46 -0.99 3.77
C ILE A 237 -0.68 -0.17 3.18
N ALA A 238 -1.60 -0.83 2.50
CA ALA A 238 -2.77 -0.20 1.92
C ALA A 238 -4.01 -0.96 2.37
N ASP A 239 -4.77 -0.37 3.29
CA ASP A 239 -6.00 -0.96 3.82
C ASP A 239 -7.15 -0.68 2.84
N GLU A 240 -7.75 -1.73 2.29
CA GLU A 240 -8.84 -1.69 1.30
C GLU A 240 -8.62 -0.79 0.07
N ALA A 241 -7.37 -0.55 -0.35
CA ALA A 241 -7.10 0.31 -1.49
C ALA A 241 -7.47 -0.30 -2.86
N THR A 242 -7.93 -1.55 -2.91
CA THR A 242 -8.13 -2.31 -4.16
C THR A 242 -9.27 -1.78 -5.05
N SER A 243 -10.24 -1.06 -4.51
CA SER A 243 -11.30 -0.45 -5.34
C SER A 243 -10.84 0.82 -6.08
N ALA A 244 -9.72 1.41 -5.66
CA ALA A 244 -9.38 2.77 -6.08
C ALA A 244 -7.87 3.03 -6.31
N LEU A 245 -7.04 1.98 -6.24
CA LEU A 245 -5.65 2.01 -6.72
C LEU A 245 -5.66 2.01 -8.26
N ASP A 246 -5.99 3.16 -8.83
CA ASP A 246 -5.89 3.50 -10.26
C ASP A 246 -4.65 2.83 -10.88
N THR A 247 -4.80 2.21 -12.06
CA THR A 247 -3.70 1.57 -12.80
C THR A 247 -2.50 2.50 -12.97
N ILE A 248 -2.74 3.81 -12.95
CA ILE A 248 -1.72 4.86 -12.97
C ILE A 248 -0.83 4.84 -11.72
N VAL A 249 -1.39 4.67 -10.52
CA VAL A 249 -0.63 4.75 -9.26
C VAL A 249 0.09 3.43 -8.94
N GLN A 250 -0.41 2.32 -9.48
CA GLN A 250 0.25 1.02 -9.35
C GLN A 250 1.71 1.06 -9.84
N ALA A 251 1.99 1.78 -10.93
CA ALA A 251 3.36 1.92 -11.45
C ALA A 251 4.31 2.62 -10.47
N GLU A 252 3.81 3.61 -9.73
CA GLU A 252 4.59 4.33 -8.72
C GLU A 252 4.87 3.47 -7.49
N ILE A 253 3.88 2.68 -7.06
CA ILE A 253 4.04 1.72 -5.96
C ILE A 253 5.04 0.62 -6.32
N VAL A 254 5.08 0.19 -7.59
CA VAL A 254 6.05 -0.79 -8.09
C VAL A 254 7.48 -0.24 -8.14
N ALA A 255 7.65 1.08 -8.23
CA ALA A 255 8.96 1.74 -8.29
C ALA A 255 9.67 1.85 -6.93
N LEU A 256 8.98 1.51 -5.82
CA LEU A 256 9.59 1.36 -4.49
C LEU A 256 10.50 0.12 -4.42
#